data_AF-A0A7C2PEL1-F1
#
_entry.id   AF-A0A7C2PEL1-F1
#
_cell.length_a   1.000
_cell.length_b   1.000
_cell.length_c   1.000
_cell.angle_alpha   90.00
_cell.angle_beta   90.00
_cell.angle_gamma   90.00
#
_symmetry.space_group_name_H-M   'P 1'
#
loop_
_entity.id
_entity.type
_entity.pdbx_description
1 polymer ?
#
loop_
_entity_poly.entity_id
_entity_poly.type
_entity_poly.pdbx_seq_one_letter_code
_entity_poly.pdbx_strand_id
1 'polypeptide(L)'
;MKKSNLLRLTVISMIAVISITLTNCGARETRQPIDKLSDLGKNEVIVVGRIVVDPPFAPDEQSFSPKGLSDWYKDIITLGTYQKDPPAGKYDYDQFGADEGKDMFLVKLNKTFFLKGKNRSFYIVGGSVVMKYENRGNSVHITTRAYPARFKVNIRPNDKAVYIGTLIYKRNDFGDVKKVKFKNEYKKAKKEFRKKFGRSLKLRKSLLQPVK
;
A
#
# COMPACT_ATOMS: atom_id res chain seq x y z
N MET A 1 62.08 10.81 26.13
CA MET A 1 61.24 9.75 25.52
C MET A 1 59.75 10.05 25.76
N LYS A 2 59.04 10.63 24.78
CA LYS A 2 57.58 10.80 24.79
C LYS A 2 57.05 10.35 23.42
N LYS A 3 56.81 9.05 23.25
CA LYS A 3 56.40 8.45 21.97
C LYS A 3 55.23 7.45 22.08
N SER A 4 54.53 7.37 23.22
CA SER A 4 53.50 6.34 23.42
C SER A 4 52.04 6.79 23.24
N ASN A 5 51.76 8.10 23.15
CA ASN A 5 50.36 8.59 23.21
C ASN A 5 49.77 8.99 21.85
N LEU A 6 50.59 9.06 20.80
CA LEU A 6 50.11 9.48 19.46
C LEU A 6 49.52 8.30 18.65
N LEU A 7 49.89 7.06 18.96
CA LEU A 7 49.45 5.88 18.20
C LEU A 7 48.06 5.37 18.60
N ARG A 8 47.54 5.79 19.76
CA ARG A 8 46.21 5.36 20.26
C ARG A 8 45.06 6.23 19.75
N LEU A 9 45.32 7.42 19.20
CA LEU A 9 44.27 8.28 18.66
C LEU A 9 43.94 8.02 17.19
N THR A 10 44.86 7.45 16.41
CA THR A 10 44.62 7.17 14.98
C THR A 10 43.86 5.86 14.72
N VAL A 11 43.99 4.88 15.61
CA VAL A 11 43.32 3.57 15.46
C VAL A 11 41.83 3.63 15.84
N ILE A 12 41.44 4.56 16.72
CA ILE A 12 40.02 4.72 17.11
C ILE A 12 39.20 5.46 16.03
N SER A 13 39.82 6.33 15.22
CA SER A 13 39.12 7.01 14.13
C SER A 13 38.85 6.14 12.89
N MET A 14 39.53 5.00 12.73
CA MET A 14 39.38 4.18 11.51
C MET A 14 38.36 3.04 11.64
N ILE A 15 37.89 2.74 12.86
CA ILE A 15 36.86 1.72 13.12
C ILE A 15 35.44 2.34 13.13
N ALA A 16 35.32 3.66 13.30
CA ALA A 16 34.03 4.35 13.33
C ALA A 16 33.39 4.60 11.95
N VAL A 17 34.07 4.26 10.84
CA VAL A 17 33.61 4.61 9.47
C VAL A 17 33.02 3.41 8.70
N ILE A 18 33.10 2.18 9.23
CA ILE A 18 32.73 0.96 8.48
C ILE A 18 31.30 0.45 8.78
N SER A 19 30.50 1.15 9.59
CA SER A 19 29.18 0.64 10.04
C SER A 19 27.93 1.21 9.34
N ILE A 20 28.03 1.99 8.25
CA ILE A 20 26.85 2.67 7.65
C ILE A 20 26.62 2.35 6.18
N THR A 21 26.89 1.12 5.75
CA THR A 21 26.43 0.64 4.43
C THR A 21 25.79 -0.74 4.51
N LEU A 22 24.91 -0.95 5.49
CA LEU A 22 23.78 -1.85 5.27
C LEU A 22 22.87 -1.20 4.24
N THR A 23 23.29 -1.31 2.98
CA THR A 23 22.44 -1.06 1.82
C THR A 23 21.24 -1.99 1.98
N ASN A 24 20.09 -1.36 2.21
CA ASN A 24 18.78 -1.96 2.37
C ASN A 24 18.36 -2.63 1.05
N CYS A 25 19.03 -3.74 0.73
CA CYS A 25 18.79 -4.53 -0.45
C CYS A 25 17.51 -5.34 -0.22
N GLY A 26 16.42 -4.93 -0.88
CA GLY A 26 15.42 -5.88 -1.37
C GLY A 26 14.06 -5.92 -0.69
N ALA A 27 13.79 -5.17 0.39
CA ALA A 27 12.43 -5.07 0.91
C ALA A 27 11.65 -4.00 0.14
N ARG A 28 10.94 -4.42 -0.91
CA ARG A 28 10.03 -3.60 -1.72
C ARG A 28 9.18 -2.69 -0.82
N GLU A 29 9.12 -1.39 -1.09
CA GLU A 29 8.32 -0.43 -0.31
C GLU A 29 6.81 -0.67 -0.54
N THR A 30 6.27 -1.73 0.08
CA THR A 30 4.84 -1.80 0.34
C THR A 30 4.52 -0.63 1.25
N ARG A 31 3.57 0.22 0.85
CA ARG A 31 3.16 1.31 1.72
C ARG A 31 2.56 0.72 3.00
N GLN A 32 3.23 1.00 4.11
CA GLN A 32 2.92 0.38 5.38
C GLN A 32 1.62 0.96 5.96
N PRO A 33 0.77 0.13 6.58
CA PRO A 33 -0.26 0.61 7.50
C PRO A 33 0.35 1.55 8.54
N ILE A 34 -0.42 2.55 8.96
CA ILE A 34 -0.04 3.44 10.06
C ILE A 34 -1.03 3.33 11.20
N ASP A 35 -0.52 3.06 12.39
CA ASP A 35 -1.32 2.88 13.60
C ASP A 35 -1.31 4.08 14.52
N LYS A 36 -0.20 4.83 14.58
CA LYS A 36 -0.05 6.03 15.42
C LYS A 36 0.65 7.16 14.65
N LEU A 37 0.38 8.39 15.06
CA LEU A 37 0.92 9.59 14.39
C LEU A 37 2.44 9.71 14.49
N SER A 38 3.05 9.17 15.54
CA SER A 38 4.52 9.18 15.71
C SER A 38 5.27 8.44 14.61
N ASP A 39 4.59 7.53 13.92
CA ASP A 39 5.18 6.72 12.84
C ASP A 39 5.14 7.42 11.48
N LEU A 40 4.56 8.63 11.43
CA LEU A 40 4.50 9.46 10.24
C LEU A 40 5.77 10.31 10.13
N GLY A 41 6.58 10.03 9.10
CA GLY A 41 7.76 10.81 8.78
C GLY A 41 7.43 12.26 8.37
N LYS A 42 8.44 13.14 8.45
CA LYS A 42 8.29 14.58 8.15
C LYS A 42 7.69 14.85 6.75
N ASN A 43 8.07 14.03 5.76
CA ASN A 43 7.67 14.15 4.35
C ASN A 43 6.66 13.09 3.92
N GLU A 44 5.91 12.53 4.87
CA GLU A 44 4.87 11.55 4.62
C GLU A 44 3.46 12.13 4.83
N VAL A 45 2.48 11.46 4.23
CA VAL A 45 1.05 11.77 4.31
C VAL A 45 0.28 10.49 4.62
N ILE A 46 -0.75 10.61 5.45
CA ILE A 46 -1.70 9.51 5.70
C ILE A 46 -2.71 9.47 4.55
N VAL A 47 -2.72 8.38 3.79
CA VAL A 47 -3.74 8.12 2.77
C VAL A 47 -4.86 7.31 3.41
N VAL A 48 -6.07 7.87 3.35
CA VAL A 48 -7.28 7.29 3.94
C VAL A 48 -8.29 6.97 2.84
N GLY A 49 -8.76 5.74 2.81
CA GLY A 49 -9.77 5.33 1.84
C GLY A 49 -10.45 4.03 2.25
N ARG A 50 -11.31 3.54 1.38
CA ARG A 50 -11.99 2.25 1.56
C ARG A 50 -12.19 1.58 0.21
N ILE A 51 -12.03 0.26 0.19
CA ILE A 51 -12.35 -0.56 -0.97
C ILE A 51 -13.43 -1.55 -0.55
N VAL A 52 -14.49 -1.60 -1.33
CA VAL A 52 -15.65 -2.46 -1.10
C VAL A 52 -15.79 -3.37 -2.31
N VAL A 53 -16.07 -4.64 -2.03
CA VAL A 53 -16.47 -5.62 -3.04
C VAL A 53 -17.92 -6.00 -2.73
N ASP A 54 -18.79 -5.87 -3.74
CA ASP A 54 -20.25 -5.96 -3.62
C ASP A 54 -20.81 -6.91 -4.71
N PRO A 55 -21.30 -8.12 -4.36
CA PRO A 55 -21.35 -8.68 -3.00
C PRO A 55 -19.96 -9.01 -2.44
N PRO A 56 -19.78 -9.07 -1.10
CA PRO A 56 -18.53 -9.52 -0.48
C PRO A 56 -18.22 -10.97 -0.88
N PHE A 57 -16.96 -11.39 -0.73
CA PHE A 57 -16.57 -12.77 -0.97
C PHE A 57 -17.29 -13.72 0.00
N ALA A 58 -17.74 -14.86 -0.51
CA ALA A 58 -18.24 -15.93 0.35
C ALA A 58 -17.07 -16.51 1.19
N PRO A 59 -17.33 -17.09 2.37
CA PRO A 59 -16.27 -17.62 3.23
C PRO A 59 -15.35 -18.65 2.57
N ASP A 60 -15.86 -19.39 1.58
CA ASP A 60 -15.22 -20.45 0.81
C ASP A 60 -14.72 -19.99 -0.57
N GLU A 61 -15.00 -18.74 -0.98
CA GLU A 61 -14.55 -18.22 -2.28
C GLU A 61 -13.02 -18.00 -2.32
N GLN A 62 -12.39 -17.85 -1.15
CA GLN A 62 -10.94 -17.78 -1.00
C GLN A 62 -10.40 -18.99 -0.23
N SER A 63 -9.41 -19.67 -0.79
CA SER A 63 -8.81 -20.89 -0.22
C SER A 63 -7.29 -20.79 -0.15
N PHE A 64 -6.73 -20.93 1.05
CA PHE A 64 -5.29 -20.87 1.29
C PHE A 64 -4.80 -22.17 1.93
N SER A 65 -3.76 -22.78 1.36
CA SER A 65 -3.13 -23.98 1.91
C SER A 65 -2.51 -23.68 3.30
N PRO A 66 -2.65 -24.59 4.29
CA PRO A 66 -2.08 -24.41 5.63
C PRO A 66 -0.57 -24.16 5.68
N LYS A 67 0.18 -24.66 4.68
CA LYS A 67 1.64 -24.51 4.55
C LYS A 67 2.02 -23.32 3.64
N GLY A 68 1.18 -22.29 3.60
CA GLY A 68 1.22 -21.24 2.60
C GLY A 68 0.99 -19.82 3.12
N LEU A 69 0.40 -18.97 2.28
CA LEU A 69 -0.13 -17.68 2.72
C LEU A 69 -1.14 -17.93 3.84
N SER A 70 -0.93 -17.29 5.00
CA SER A 70 -1.83 -17.43 6.13
C SER A 70 -3.12 -16.64 5.93
N ASP A 71 -4.14 -16.97 6.75
CA ASP A 71 -5.48 -16.39 6.70
C ASP A 71 -5.53 -14.85 6.76
N TRP A 72 -4.44 -14.18 7.15
CA TRP A 72 -4.36 -12.73 7.11
C TRP A 72 -4.48 -12.15 5.69
N TYR A 73 -4.18 -12.93 4.64
CA TYR A 73 -4.37 -12.53 3.23
C TYR A 73 -5.82 -12.61 2.77
N LYS A 74 -6.71 -13.25 3.53
CA LYS A 74 -8.15 -13.27 3.24
C LYS A 74 -8.65 -11.84 3.16
N ASP A 75 -9.53 -11.55 2.20
CA ASP A 75 -10.05 -10.22 1.89
C ASP A 75 -8.99 -9.10 1.75
N ILE A 76 -7.73 -9.42 1.40
CA ILE A 76 -6.73 -8.40 1.07
C ILE A 76 -6.76 -8.18 -0.43
N ILE A 77 -6.87 -6.91 -0.83
CA ILE A 77 -6.56 -6.48 -2.20
C ILE A 77 -5.18 -5.83 -2.21
N THR A 78 -4.33 -6.30 -3.12
CA THR A 78 -3.06 -5.67 -3.46
C THR A 78 -3.35 -4.63 -4.54
N LEU A 79 -3.13 -3.35 -4.26
CA LEU A 79 -3.22 -2.29 -5.26
C LEU A 79 -1.85 -1.91 -5.77
N GLY A 80 -1.72 -1.85 -7.09
CA GLY A 80 -0.58 -1.27 -7.76
C GLY A 80 -0.64 0.24 -7.81
N THR A 81 0.50 0.90 -7.60
CA THR A 81 0.60 2.35 -7.71
C THR A 81 1.81 2.81 -8.49
N TYR A 82 1.69 4.00 -9.08
CA TYR A 82 2.71 4.61 -9.92
C TYR A 82 2.95 6.06 -9.52
N GLN A 83 4.21 6.48 -9.46
CA GLN A 83 4.54 7.86 -9.07
C GLN A 83 4.56 8.84 -10.25
N LYS A 84 4.70 8.32 -11.47
CA LYS A 84 4.63 9.06 -12.74
C LYS A 84 3.29 8.78 -13.42
N ASP A 85 3.02 9.42 -14.56
CA ASP A 85 1.84 9.10 -15.36
C ASP A 85 1.90 7.63 -15.82
N PRO A 86 0.83 6.84 -15.63
CA PRO A 86 0.84 5.44 -15.99
C PRO A 86 0.74 5.28 -17.52
N PRO A 87 1.45 4.34 -18.16
CA PRO A 87 1.26 3.99 -19.56
C PRO A 87 -0.22 3.80 -19.93
N ALA A 88 -0.54 4.19 -21.17
CA ALA A 88 -1.87 4.00 -21.75
C ALA A 88 -2.16 2.50 -21.92
N GLY A 89 -3.45 2.14 -21.88
CA GLY A 89 -3.91 0.77 -22.15
C GLY A 89 -4.26 -0.06 -20.90
N LYS A 90 -4.55 -1.35 -21.15
CA LYS A 90 -4.85 -2.32 -20.09
C LYS A 90 -3.57 -2.62 -19.34
N TYR A 91 -3.60 -2.45 -18.03
CA TYR A 91 -2.49 -2.84 -17.17
C TYR A 91 -2.51 -4.35 -16.97
N ASP A 92 -1.40 -4.99 -17.29
CA ASP A 92 -1.16 -6.38 -16.96
C ASP A 92 -0.76 -6.48 -15.47
N TYR A 93 -1.53 -7.26 -14.72
CA TYR A 93 -1.34 -7.44 -13.29
C TYR A 93 -0.09 -8.26 -12.98
N ASP A 94 0.36 -9.09 -13.92
CA ASP A 94 1.55 -9.92 -13.73
C ASP A 94 2.84 -9.09 -13.78
N GLN A 95 2.75 -7.82 -14.21
CA GLN A 95 3.86 -6.86 -14.23
C GLN A 95 4.01 -6.04 -12.93
N PHE A 96 3.29 -6.41 -11.86
CA PHE A 96 3.51 -5.85 -10.53
C PHE A 96 4.81 -6.40 -9.90
N GLY A 97 5.94 -5.79 -10.28
CA GLY A 97 7.21 -6.08 -9.63
C GLY A 97 8.40 -5.43 -10.32
N ALA A 98 9.39 -5.05 -9.51
CA ALA A 98 10.77 -4.68 -9.84
C ALA A 98 11.08 -3.35 -10.57
N ASP A 99 10.16 -2.70 -11.29
CA ASP A 99 10.52 -1.44 -11.96
C ASP A 99 10.43 -0.21 -11.05
N GLU A 100 11.35 0.73 -11.25
CA GLU A 100 11.43 2.01 -10.53
C GLU A 100 10.11 2.80 -10.62
N GLY A 101 9.58 3.23 -9.47
CA GLY A 101 8.34 4.01 -9.38
C GLY A 101 7.06 3.19 -9.24
N LYS A 102 7.15 1.85 -9.19
CA LYS A 102 6.04 0.94 -8.83
C LYS A 102 6.04 0.67 -7.31
N ASP A 103 4.99 1.09 -6.61
CA ASP A 103 4.74 0.71 -5.20
C ASP A 103 3.44 -0.11 -5.09
N MET A 104 3.26 -0.87 -4.02
CA MET A 104 2.01 -1.62 -3.77
C MET A 104 1.38 -1.29 -2.42
N PHE A 105 0.05 -1.35 -2.35
CA PHE A 105 -0.71 -1.26 -1.10
C PHE A 105 -1.39 -2.59 -0.84
N LEU A 106 -1.29 -3.10 0.39
CA LEU A 106 -2.14 -4.20 0.84
C LEU A 106 -3.23 -3.60 1.72
N VAL A 107 -4.49 -3.72 1.31
CA VAL A 107 -5.62 -3.19 2.09
C VAL A 107 -6.68 -4.25 2.30
N LYS A 108 -7.21 -4.30 3.53
CA LYS A 108 -8.34 -5.16 3.87
C LYS A 108 -9.62 -4.59 3.26
N LEU A 109 -10.29 -5.40 2.46
CA LEU A 109 -11.58 -5.07 1.86
C LEU A 109 -12.62 -4.79 2.93
N ASN A 110 -13.60 -3.98 2.55
CA ASN A 110 -14.73 -3.55 3.37
C ASN A 110 -14.35 -2.78 4.64
N LYS A 111 -13.05 -2.50 4.89
CA LYS A 111 -12.56 -1.68 6.00
C LYS A 111 -11.92 -0.39 5.50
N THR A 112 -12.00 0.66 6.31
CA THR A 112 -11.21 1.88 6.07
C THR A 112 -9.75 1.57 6.33
N PHE A 113 -8.89 1.93 5.40
CA PHE A 113 -7.44 1.79 5.56
C PHE A 113 -6.81 3.14 5.87
N PHE A 114 -5.64 3.08 6.51
CA PHE A 114 -4.78 4.20 6.82
C PHE A 114 -3.36 3.78 6.45
N LEU A 115 -2.83 4.32 5.36
CA LEU A 115 -1.52 3.95 4.84
C LEU A 115 -0.59 5.16 4.88
N LYS A 116 0.70 4.92 5.13
CA LYS A 116 1.73 5.92 4.87
C LYS A 116 1.87 6.15 3.38
N GLY A 117 2.33 7.33 2.99
CA GLY A 117 2.58 7.67 1.61
C GLY A 117 3.56 8.81 1.50
N LYS A 118 4.27 8.89 0.38
CA LYS A 118 5.11 10.05 0.06
C LYS A 118 4.21 11.26 -0.13
N ASN A 119 4.65 12.43 0.31
CA ASN A 119 3.93 13.70 0.17
C ASN A 119 3.97 14.24 -1.27
N ARG A 120 3.49 13.44 -2.22
CA ARG A 120 3.38 13.75 -3.65
C ARG A 120 2.23 12.97 -4.27
N SER A 121 1.68 13.50 -5.36
CA SER A 121 0.63 12.81 -6.11
C SER A 121 1.13 11.49 -6.67
N PHE A 122 0.21 10.53 -6.86
CA PHE A 122 0.50 9.23 -7.44
C PHE A 122 -0.75 8.66 -8.11
N TYR A 123 -0.62 7.53 -8.78
CA TYR A 123 -1.69 6.83 -9.48
C TYR A 123 -1.94 5.46 -8.87
N ILE A 124 -3.19 5.02 -8.84
CA ILE A 124 -3.60 3.64 -8.58
C ILE A 124 -3.92 3.02 -9.95
N VAL A 125 -3.21 1.96 -10.32
CA VAL A 125 -3.19 1.41 -11.70
C VAL A 125 -3.78 0.00 -11.81
N GLY A 126 -4.34 -0.53 -10.73
CA GLY A 126 -5.04 -1.81 -10.67
C GLY A 126 -4.99 -2.36 -9.25
N GLY A 127 -5.80 -3.37 -8.96
CA GLY A 127 -5.49 -4.31 -7.88
C GLY A 127 -5.77 -5.77 -8.20
N SER A 128 -5.27 -6.66 -7.35
CA SER A 128 -5.56 -8.08 -7.40
C SER A 128 -5.92 -8.60 -6.02
N VAL A 129 -6.81 -9.58 -5.96
CA VAL A 129 -7.10 -10.36 -4.76
C VAL A 129 -6.62 -11.78 -5.00
N VAL A 130 -5.89 -12.35 -4.06
CA VAL A 130 -5.55 -13.78 -4.10
C VAL A 130 -6.80 -14.58 -3.78
N MET A 131 -7.25 -15.40 -4.73
CA MET A 131 -8.41 -16.28 -4.57
C MET A 131 -7.97 -17.65 -4.07
N LYS A 132 -6.84 -18.15 -4.57
CA LYS A 132 -6.33 -19.47 -4.21
C LYS A 132 -4.83 -19.45 -4.02
N TYR A 133 -4.35 -20.10 -2.97
CA TYR A 133 -2.93 -20.38 -2.77
C TYR A 133 -2.75 -21.87 -2.45
N GLU A 134 -2.06 -22.59 -3.33
CA GLU A 134 -1.76 -24.01 -3.15
C GLU A 134 -0.25 -24.24 -3.16
N ASN A 135 0.27 -24.83 -2.09
CA ASN A 135 1.63 -25.35 -2.06
C ASN A 135 1.60 -26.82 -2.51
N ARG A 136 2.17 -27.12 -3.68
CA ARG A 136 2.23 -28.46 -4.28
C ARG A 136 3.67 -29.00 -4.22
N GLY A 137 4.28 -28.96 -3.04
CA GLY A 137 5.65 -29.43 -2.81
C GLY A 137 6.68 -28.48 -3.40
N ASN A 138 7.09 -28.74 -4.65
CA ASN A 138 8.12 -27.96 -5.36
C ASN A 138 7.54 -26.81 -6.20
N SER A 139 6.23 -26.60 -6.16
CA SER A 139 5.57 -25.52 -6.89
C SER A 139 4.52 -24.82 -6.04
N VAL A 140 4.35 -23.52 -6.29
CA VAL A 140 3.30 -22.70 -5.70
C VAL A 140 2.34 -22.29 -6.81
N HIS A 141 1.06 -22.59 -6.63
CA HIS A 141 0.01 -22.15 -7.54
C HIS A 141 -0.81 -21.05 -6.87
N ILE A 142 -0.80 -19.86 -7.47
CA ILE A 142 -1.56 -18.70 -6.99
C ILE A 142 -2.59 -18.33 -8.04
N THR A 143 -3.87 -18.39 -7.68
CA THR A 143 -4.94 -17.84 -8.51
C THR A 143 -5.31 -16.47 -7.97
N THR A 144 -5.30 -15.46 -8.82
CA THR A 144 -5.72 -14.10 -8.46
C THR A 144 -6.92 -13.66 -9.28
N ARG A 145 -7.66 -12.69 -8.77
CA ARG A 145 -8.70 -11.98 -9.51
C ARG A 145 -8.33 -10.52 -9.64
N ALA A 146 -8.40 -10.02 -10.87
CA ALA A 146 -8.09 -8.63 -11.22
C ALA A 146 -9.22 -7.66 -10.85
N TYR A 147 -8.84 -6.47 -10.41
CA TYR A 147 -9.70 -5.37 -10.01
C TYR A 147 -9.26 -4.09 -10.71
N PRO A 148 -9.97 -3.64 -11.77
CA PRO A 148 -9.54 -2.51 -12.58
C PRO A 148 -9.52 -1.19 -11.79
N ALA A 149 -8.40 -0.48 -11.86
CA ALA A 149 -8.27 0.86 -11.30
C ALA A 149 -7.34 1.70 -12.17
N ARG A 150 -7.75 2.93 -12.49
CA ARG A 150 -6.91 3.95 -13.14
C ARG A 150 -7.29 5.30 -12.55
N PHE A 151 -6.71 5.62 -11.41
CA PHE A 151 -7.08 6.82 -10.65
C PHE A 151 -5.86 7.60 -10.20
N LYS A 152 -5.93 8.92 -10.32
CA LYS A 152 -4.97 9.84 -9.71
C LYS A 152 -5.38 10.16 -8.28
N VAL A 153 -4.41 10.09 -7.38
CA VAL A 153 -4.48 10.59 -6.00
C VAL A 153 -3.71 11.90 -5.95
N ASN A 154 -4.42 13.01 -5.77
CA ASN A 154 -3.81 14.32 -5.67
C ASN A 154 -3.35 14.57 -4.22
N ILE A 155 -2.04 14.77 -4.00
CA ILE A 155 -1.47 15.18 -2.72
C ILE A 155 -0.71 16.48 -2.93
N ARG A 156 -0.99 17.46 -2.05
CA ARG A 156 -0.37 18.79 -2.05
C ARG A 156 0.80 18.82 -1.06
N PRO A 157 1.82 19.67 -1.27
CA PRO A 157 3.03 19.72 -0.42
C PRO A 157 2.80 19.92 1.09
N ASN A 158 1.63 20.40 1.53
CA ASN A 158 1.31 20.62 2.95
C ASN A 158 0.30 19.63 3.52
N ASP A 159 -0.10 18.62 2.76
CA ASP A 159 -1.04 17.62 3.26
C ASP A 159 -0.36 16.67 4.26
N LYS A 160 -0.99 16.50 5.42
CA LYS A 160 -0.61 15.46 6.41
C LYS A 160 -1.55 14.27 6.41
N ALA A 161 -2.79 14.45 5.93
CA ALA A 161 -3.73 13.37 5.73
C ALA A 161 -4.71 13.70 4.59
N VAL A 162 -4.95 12.74 3.70
CA VAL A 162 -5.90 12.86 2.58
C VAL A 162 -6.90 11.71 2.57
N TYR A 163 -8.18 12.04 2.37
CA TYR A 163 -9.25 11.08 2.11
C TYR A 163 -9.47 10.95 0.60
N ILE A 164 -9.28 9.75 0.07
CA ILE A 164 -9.35 9.50 -1.37
C ILE A 164 -10.72 9.01 -1.85
N GLY A 165 -11.62 8.63 -0.94
CA GLY A 165 -12.94 8.11 -1.29
C GLY A 165 -13.16 6.65 -0.93
N THR A 166 -14.32 6.13 -1.30
CA THR A 166 -14.65 4.71 -1.26
C THR A 166 -14.80 4.20 -2.69
N LEU A 167 -13.95 3.24 -3.08
CA LEU A 167 -14.10 2.48 -4.33
C LEU A 167 -14.99 1.26 -4.07
N ILE A 168 -16.01 1.07 -4.90
CA ILE A 168 -16.96 -0.03 -4.79
C ILE A 168 -16.91 -0.83 -6.09
N TYR A 169 -16.38 -2.03 -6.01
CA TYR A 169 -16.36 -3.01 -7.10
C TYR A 169 -17.63 -3.85 -7.02
N LYS A 170 -18.51 -3.66 -8.01
CA LYS A 170 -19.68 -4.51 -8.18
C LYS A 170 -19.31 -5.73 -9.00
N ARG A 171 -19.60 -6.91 -8.47
CA ARG A 171 -19.35 -8.19 -9.14
C ARG A 171 -20.62 -8.75 -9.78
N ASN A 172 -20.46 -9.62 -10.77
CA ASN A 172 -21.53 -10.51 -11.24
C ASN A 172 -21.55 -11.81 -10.42
N ASP A 173 -22.46 -12.72 -10.76
CA ASP A 173 -22.63 -14.00 -10.06
C ASP A 173 -21.44 -14.96 -10.25
N PHE A 174 -20.60 -14.72 -11.27
CA PHE A 174 -19.34 -15.43 -11.52
C PHE A 174 -18.14 -14.79 -10.80
N GLY A 175 -18.37 -13.68 -10.10
CA GLY A 175 -17.38 -12.94 -9.34
C GLY A 175 -16.53 -11.96 -10.15
N ASP A 176 -16.78 -11.77 -11.44
CA ASP A 176 -16.09 -10.77 -12.27
C ASP A 176 -16.54 -9.36 -11.92
N VAL A 177 -15.61 -8.40 -11.98
CA VAL A 177 -15.92 -7.00 -11.78
C VAL A 177 -16.73 -6.46 -12.96
N LYS A 178 -18.03 -6.26 -12.76
CA LYS A 178 -18.96 -5.69 -13.76
C LYS A 178 -18.94 -4.17 -13.79
N LYS A 179 -18.73 -3.52 -12.64
CA LYS A 179 -18.78 -2.05 -12.53
C LYS A 179 -17.96 -1.54 -11.36
N VAL A 180 -17.25 -0.44 -11.57
CA VAL A 180 -16.61 0.34 -10.49
C VAL A 180 -17.47 1.56 -10.18
N LYS A 181 -17.83 1.76 -8.92
CA LYS A 181 -18.51 2.96 -8.42
C LYS A 181 -17.63 3.71 -7.44
N PHE A 182 -17.72 5.02 -7.47
CA PHE A 182 -17.05 5.89 -6.50
C PHE A 182 -18.09 6.51 -5.57
N LYS A 183 -17.82 6.45 -4.25
CA LYS A 183 -18.70 7.03 -3.23
C LYS A 183 -17.90 7.89 -2.26
N ASN A 184 -18.42 9.08 -1.97
CA ASN A 184 -17.84 9.98 -0.96
C ASN A 184 -18.44 9.70 0.43
N GLU A 185 -17.73 8.93 1.25
CA GLU A 185 -18.10 8.60 2.62
C GLU A 185 -17.28 9.38 3.66
N TYR A 186 -16.85 10.60 3.31
CA TYR A 186 -15.91 11.38 4.13
C TYR A 186 -16.34 11.57 5.59
N LYS A 187 -17.64 11.74 5.89
CA LYS A 187 -18.12 11.89 7.28
C LYS A 187 -17.74 10.66 8.13
N LYS A 188 -17.94 9.46 7.58
CA LYS A 188 -17.58 8.19 8.22
C LYS A 188 -16.07 8.05 8.35
N ALA A 189 -15.33 8.24 7.25
CA ALA A 189 -13.86 8.16 7.26
C ALA A 189 -13.22 9.16 8.22
N LYS A 190 -13.74 10.39 8.33
CA LYS A 190 -13.27 11.42 9.27
C LYS A 190 -13.52 11.03 10.72
N LYS A 191 -14.66 10.38 11.02
CA LYS A 191 -14.95 9.86 12.38
C LYS A 191 -13.94 8.78 12.76
N GLU A 192 -13.69 7.83 11.87
CA GLU A 192 -12.73 6.74 12.09
C GLU A 192 -11.28 7.27 12.19
N PHE A 193 -10.91 8.20 11.31
CA PHE A 193 -9.61 8.88 11.36
C PHE A 193 -9.40 9.60 12.69
N ARG A 194 -10.39 10.36 13.17
CA ARG A 194 -10.31 11.05 14.47
C ARG A 194 -10.25 10.10 15.65
N LYS A 195 -10.95 8.96 15.56
CA LYS A 195 -10.85 7.90 16.57
C LYS A 195 -9.43 7.33 16.63
N LYS A 196 -8.77 7.16 15.48
CA LYS A 196 -7.43 6.56 15.38
C LYS A 196 -6.29 7.53 15.71
N PHE A 197 -6.36 8.76 15.22
CA PHE A 197 -5.24 9.72 15.27
C PHE A 197 -5.54 10.99 16.07
N GLY A 198 -6.71 11.09 16.68
CA GLY A 198 -7.13 12.30 17.41
C GLY A 198 -7.51 13.46 16.49
N ARG A 199 -7.37 14.69 16.98
CA ARG A 199 -7.83 15.92 16.30
C ARG A 199 -6.70 16.85 15.83
N SER A 200 -5.44 16.48 16.07
CA SER A 200 -4.26 17.29 15.73
C SER A 200 -4.06 17.45 14.22
N LEU A 201 -4.48 16.46 13.42
CA LEU A 201 -4.39 16.51 11.95
C LEU A 201 -5.74 16.79 11.29
N LYS A 202 -5.70 17.63 10.25
CA LYS A 202 -6.83 17.86 9.33
C LYS A 202 -6.82 16.82 8.22
N LEU A 203 -7.88 16.00 8.13
CA LEU A 203 -8.11 15.10 7.00
C LEU A 203 -8.67 15.90 5.80
N ARG A 204 -7.85 16.17 4.77
CA ARG A 204 -8.31 16.86 3.55
C ARG A 204 -9.07 15.90 2.64
N LYS A 205 -10.13 16.35 1.98
CA LYS A 205 -10.75 15.59 0.87
C LYS A 205 -9.88 15.69 -0.38
N SER A 206 -9.49 14.55 -0.94
CA SER A 206 -8.76 14.44 -2.21
C SER A 206 -9.29 13.26 -3.02
N LEU A 207 -10.55 13.37 -3.43
CA LEU A 207 -11.28 12.30 -4.10
C LEU A 207 -10.52 11.81 -5.33
N LEU A 208 -10.53 10.49 -5.55
CA LEU A 208 -9.91 9.85 -6.71
C LEU A 208 -10.41 10.48 -8.01
N GLN A 209 -9.48 10.75 -8.92
CA GLN A 209 -9.77 11.29 -10.24
C GLN A 209 -9.52 10.20 -11.29
N PRO A 210 -10.51 9.81 -12.10
CA PRO A 210 -10.30 8.86 -13.19
C PRO A 210 -9.23 9.37 -14.17
N VAL A 211 -8.41 8.44 -14.67
CA VAL A 211 -7.39 8.69 -15.68
C VAL A 211 -7.71 7.85 -16.90
N LYS A 212 -7.52 8.44 -18.09
CA LYS A 212 -7.74 7.74 -19.37
C LYS A 212 -6.71 6.64 -19.61
#